data_AF-A0A847M5E8-F1
#
_entry.id   AF-A0A847M5E8-F1
#
_cell.length_a   1.000
_cell.length_b   1.000
_cell.length_c   1.000
_cell.angle_alpha   90.00
_cell.angle_beta   90.00
_cell.angle_gamma   90.00
#
_symmetry.space_group_name_H-M   'P 1'
#
loop_
_entity.id
_entity.type
_entity.pdbx_description
1 polymer ?
#
loop_
_entity_poly.entity_id
_entity_poly.type
_entity_poly.pdbx_seq_one_letter_code
_entity_poly.pdbx_strand_id
1 'polypeptide(L)'
;MRAVHCPKCRNATTLSDAGDCLICGFCVQAVQLRTLRLHVILVAITIATVILGVIVLIAEHVGPPRPSAPEYLVYIFAALAAIIALIALFVVQPLMLQRPGSQAVLTSLLMQAALAVGIPVLGLLLYFMLGSVKWFVIFLAAGWLVFTVIGLRLADTIAEYEQRLVAEMEQQKLQQKQQGPQ
;
A
#
# COMPACT_ATOMS: atom_id res chain seq x y z
N MET A 1 -6.88 7.28 28.70
CA MET A 1 -5.56 6.96 28.09
C MET A 1 -5.73 5.71 27.24
N ARG A 2 -5.45 5.75 25.93
CA ARG A 2 -5.55 4.56 25.05
C ARG A 2 -4.35 3.66 25.33
N ALA A 3 -4.60 2.38 25.63
CA ALA A 3 -3.56 1.38 25.70
C ALA A 3 -3.03 1.11 24.29
N VAL A 4 -1.71 1.16 24.12
CA VAL A 4 -1.03 0.92 22.85
C VAL A 4 -0.10 -0.28 23.03
N HIS A 5 -0.10 -1.18 22.05
CA HIS A 5 0.80 -2.33 22.08
C HIS A 5 2.21 -1.87 21.72
N CYS A 6 3.18 -2.11 22.61
CA CYS A 6 4.57 -1.81 22.31
C CYS A 6 5.16 -2.92 21.42
N PRO A 7 5.65 -2.63 20.20
CA PRO A 7 6.15 -3.66 19.29
C PRO A 7 7.37 -4.40 19.84
N LYS A 8 8.19 -3.72 20.65
CA LYS A 8 9.37 -4.30 21.32
C LYS A 8 9.00 -5.26 22.45
N CYS A 9 7.98 -4.91 23.21
CA CYS A 9 7.70 -5.51 24.51
C CYS A 9 6.44 -6.40 24.45
N ARG A 10 5.74 -6.39 23.30
CA ARG A 10 4.48 -7.10 22.99
C ARG A 10 3.43 -7.04 24.09
N ASN A 11 3.48 -6.00 24.90
CA ASN A 11 2.58 -5.74 26.01
C ASN A 11 1.78 -4.48 25.72
N ALA A 12 0.54 -4.46 26.21
CA ALA A 12 -0.28 -3.25 26.22
C ALA A 12 0.30 -2.28 27.24
N THR A 13 0.68 -1.08 26.80
CA THR A 13 1.29 -0.05 27.66
C THR A 13 0.62 1.30 27.42
N THR A 14 0.72 2.19 28.39
CA THR A 14 0.41 3.60 28.19
C THR A 14 1.66 4.32 27.67
N LEU A 15 1.47 5.34 26.84
CA LEU A 15 2.57 6.18 26.36
C LEU A 15 2.92 7.25 27.41
N SER A 16 4.20 7.59 27.51
CA SER A 16 4.67 8.82 28.16
C SER A 16 4.29 10.05 27.32
N ASP A 17 4.31 11.25 27.90
CA ASP A 17 4.01 12.52 27.19
C ASP A 17 4.92 12.76 25.97
N ALA A 18 6.11 12.15 25.96
CA ALA A 18 7.06 12.18 24.84
C ALA A 18 6.81 11.10 23.77
N GLY A 19 5.79 10.24 23.93
CA GLY A 19 5.49 9.18 22.96
C GLY A 19 6.28 7.88 23.13
N ASP A 20 6.93 7.70 24.28
CA ASP A 20 7.71 6.52 24.62
C ASP A 20 6.88 5.48 25.39
N CYS A 21 7.20 4.19 25.19
CA CYS A 21 6.66 3.10 25.96
C CYS A 21 7.14 3.18 27.41
N LEU A 22 6.21 3.24 28.37
CA LEU A 22 6.54 3.31 29.80
C LEU A 22 7.29 2.07 30.34
N ILE A 23 7.17 0.91 29.69
CA ILE A 23 7.81 -0.35 30.13
C ILE A 23 9.26 -0.44 29.66
N CYS A 24 9.56 0.01 28.44
CA CYS A 24 10.86 -0.23 27.81
C CYS A 24 11.52 1.00 27.18
N GLY A 25 10.95 2.19 27.38
CA GLY A 25 11.49 3.48 26.94
C GLY A 25 11.69 3.58 25.42
N PHE A 26 10.91 2.82 24.65
CA PHE A 26 10.99 2.79 23.20
C PHE A 26 10.04 3.81 22.59
N CYS A 27 10.48 4.59 21.59
CA CYS A 27 9.65 5.61 20.96
C CYS A 27 8.59 4.98 20.03
N VAL A 28 7.40 4.73 20.59
CA VAL A 28 6.30 4.06 19.89
C VAL A 28 5.63 5.01 18.90
N GLN A 29 5.60 6.32 19.20
CA GLN A 29 4.93 7.32 18.38
C GLN A 29 5.54 7.45 16.97
N ALA A 30 6.87 7.32 16.82
CA ALA A 30 7.54 7.35 15.52
C ALA A 30 7.15 6.15 14.62
N VAL A 31 6.97 4.98 15.21
CA VAL A 31 6.52 3.76 14.50
C VAL A 31 5.05 3.86 14.13
N GLN A 32 4.22 4.37 15.05
CA GLN A 32 2.79 4.60 14.78
C GLN A 32 2.56 5.63 13.67
N LEU A 33 3.32 6.72 13.63
CA LEU A 33 3.16 7.72 12.57
C LEU A 33 3.46 7.14 11.18
N ARG A 34 4.45 6.23 11.09
CA ARG A 34 4.82 5.57 9.83
C ARG A 34 3.78 4.54 9.39
N THR A 35 3.28 3.72 10.30
CA THR A 35 2.18 2.76 10.02
C THR A 35 0.86 3.46 9.70
N LEU A 36 0.60 4.63 10.27
CA LEU A 36 -0.55 5.47 9.94
C LEU A 36 -0.49 5.97 8.49
N ARG A 37 0.66 6.46 8.01
CA ARG A 37 0.83 6.91 6.61
C ARG A 37 0.54 5.79 5.61
N LEU A 38 0.99 4.57 5.91
CA LEU A 38 0.70 3.37 5.14
C LEU A 38 -0.80 3.07 5.06
N HIS A 39 -1.50 3.12 6.19
CA HIS A 39 -2.95 2.94 6.25
C HIS A 39 -3.70 4.02 5.45
N VAL A 40 -3.27 5.28 5.54
CA VAL A 40 -3.89 6.38 4.80
C VAL A 40 -3.79 6.14 3.29
N ILE A 41 -2.62 5.70 2.80
CA ILE A 41 -2.43 5.36 1.37
C ILE A 41 -3.35 4.21 0.97
N LEU A 42 -3.44 3.16 1.80
CA LEU A 42 -4.29 1.99 1.54
C LEU A 42 -5.78 2.38 1.42
N VAL A 43 -6.25 3.21 2.36
CA VAL A 43 -7.63 3.73 2.36
C VAL A 43 -7.87 4.62 1.15
N ALA A 44 -6.92 5.50 0.81
CA ALA A 44 -7.05 6.38 -0.36
C ALA A 44 -7.20 5.58 -1.67
N ILE A 45 -6.44 4.49 -1.84
CA ILE A 45 -6.55 3.61 -3.00
C ILE A 45 -7.89 2.89 -3.03
N THR A 46 -8.34 2.39 -1.88
CA THR A 46 -9.64 1.73 -1.77
C THR A 46 -10.75 2.69 -2.21
N ILE A 47 -10.74 3.92 -1.68
CA ILE A 47 -11.68 4.98 -2.07
C ILE A 47 -11.60 5.28 -3.57
N ALA A 48 -10.38 5.40 -4.13
CA ALA A 48 -10.21 5.64 -5.57
C ALA A 48 -10.86 4.53 -6.41
N THR A 49 -10.67 3.25 -6.05
CA THR A 49 -11.31 2.13 -6.78
C THR A 49 -12.84 2.11 -6.62
N VAL A 50 -13.36 2.52 -5.46
CA VAL A 50 -14.80 2.67 -5.25
C VAL A 50 -15.37 3.77 -6.15
N ILE A 51 -14.67 4.91 -6.27
CA ILE A 51 -15.07 6.00 -7.17
C ILE A 51 -15.16 5.50 -8.62
N LEU A 52 -14.22 4.68 -9.08
CA LEU A 52 -14.28 4.08 -10.42
C LEU A 52 -15.56 3.25 -10.61
N GLY A 53 -15.96 2.46 -9.61
CA GLY A 53 -17.21 1.70 -9.63
C GLY A 53 -18.45 2.60 -9.66
N VAL A 54 -18.44 3.68 -8.87
CA VAL A 54 -19.53 4.67 -8.86
C VAL A 54 -19.69 5.35 -10.23
N ILE A 55 -18.60 5.68 -10.91
CA ILE A 55 -18.63 6.25 -12.27
C ILE A 55 -19.33 5.30 -13.24
N VAL A 56 -19.00 4.01 -13.21
CA VAL A 56 -19.63 2.99 -14.07
C VAL A 56 -21.11 2.85 -13.73
N LEU A 57 -21.48 2.80 -12.45
CA LEU A 57 -22.89 2.71 -12.03
C LEU A 57 -23.71 3.91 -12.51
N ILE A 58 -23.17 5.13 -12.39
CA ILE A 58 -23.83 6.34 -12.89
C ILE A 58 -23.97 6.26 -14.42
N ALA A 59 -22.92 5.86 -15.14
CA ALA A 59 -22.95 5.74 -16.59
C ALA A 59 -24.00 4.70 -17.07
N GLU A 60 -24.10 3.56 -16.40
CA GLU A 60 -25.16 2.57 -16.66
C GLU A 60 -26.56 3.16 -16.44
N HIS A 61 -26.73 3.99 -15.40
CA HIS A 61 -28.03 4.57 -15.09
C HIS A 61 -28.46 5.68 -16.08
N VAL A 62 -27.51 6.44 -16.62
CA VAL A 62 -27.76 7.49 -17.63
C VAL A 62 -27.89 6.90 -19.04
N GLY A 63 -27.28 5.75 -19.28
CA GLY A 63 -27.32 5.02 -20.55
C GLY A 63 -25.91 4.56 -20.93
N PRO A 64 -25.68 3.25 -21.09
CA PRO A 64 -24.34 2.72 -21.34
C PRO A 64 -23.76 3.28 -22.64
N PRO A 65 -22.44 3.53 -22.68
CA PRO A 65 -21.78 4.03 -23.87
C PRO A 65 -21.92 3.02 -25.01
N ARG A 66 -22.19 3.53 -26.23
CA ARG A 66 -22.28 2.66 -27.41
C ARG A 66 -20.90 2.10 -27.73
N PRO A 67 -20.80 0.81 -28.09
CA PRO A 67 -19.53 0.22 -28.49
C PRO A 67 -19.00 0.97 -29.71
N SER A 68 -17.80 1.52 -29.56
CA SER A 68 -17.11 2.31 -30.58
C SER A 68 -15.81 1.66 -31.03
N ALA A 69 -15.37 0.63 -30.31
CA ALA A 69 -14.10 -0.05 -30.53
C ALA A 69 -14.32 -1.56 -30.69
N PRO A 70 -13.46 -2.24 -31.46
CA PRO A 70 -13.56 -3.68 -31.67
C PRO A 70 -13.16 -4.47 -30.41
N GLU A 71 -13.78 -5.65 -30.24
CA GLU A 71 -13.58 -6.49 -29.05
C GLU A 71 -12.14 -6.98 -28.87
N TYR A 72 -11.33 -7.07 -29.94
CA TYR A 72 -9.94 -7.54 -29.83
C TYR A 72 -9.04 -6.62 -28.99
N LEU A 73 -9.44 -5.36 -28.77
CA LEU A 73 -8.72 -4.42 -27.88
C LEU A 73 -8.66 -4.93 -26.45
N VAL A 74 -9.63 -5.75 -26.01
CA VAL A 74 -9.61 -6.39 -24.70
C VAL A 74 -8.31 -7.17 -24.48
N TYR A 75 -7.85 -7.92 -25.49
CA TYR A 75 -6.63 -8.72 -25.36
C TYR A 75 -5.37 -7.85 -25.21
N ILE A 76 -5.33 -6.69 -25.87
CA ILE A 76 -4.22 -5.73 -25.74
C ILE A 76 -4.18 -5.15 -24.32
N PHE A 77 -5.33 -4.72 -23.81
CA PHE A 77 -5.44 -4.18 -22.46
C PHE A 77 -5.18 -5.25 -21.39
N ALA A 78 -5.59 -6.50 -21.63
CA ALA A 78 -5.32 -7.62 -20.73
C ALA A 78 -3.82 -7.95 -20.68
N ALA A 79 -3.15 -7.96 -21.84
CA ALA A 79 -1.70 -8.11 -21.90
C ALA A 79 -0.98 -6.96 -21.18
N LEU A 80 -1.42 -5.72 -21.37
CA LEU A 80 -0.86 -4.56 -20.68
C LEU A 80 -1.06 -4.64 -19.17
N ALA A 81 -2.25 -5.03 -18.70
CA ALA A 81 -2.51 -5.23 -17.28
C ALA A 81 -1.65 -6.33 -16.68
N ALA A 82 -1.43 -7.44 -17.41
CA ALA A 82 -0.51 -8.50 -16.99
C ALA A 82 0.93 -7.99 -16.86
N ILE A 83 1.42 -7.19 -17.81
CA ILE A 83 2.76 -6.57 -17.73
C ILE A 83 2.86 -5.64 -16.52
N ILE A 84 1.86 -4.79 -16.29
CA ILE A 84 1.81 -3.89 -15.13
C ILE A 84 1.85 -4.68 -13.82
N ALA A 85 1.06 -5.75 -13.73
CA ALA A 85 1.03 -6.63 -12.56
C ALA A 85 2.39 -7.30 -12.33
N LEU A 86 3.04 -7.79 -13.38
CA LEU A 86 4.37 -8.37 -13.29
C LEU A 86 5.41 -7.35 -12.81
N ILE A 87 5.40 -6.12 -13.33
CA ILE A 87 6.33 -5.06 -12.89
C ILE A 87 6.10 -4.72 -11.41
N ALA A 88 4.84 -4.60 -10.98
CA ALA A 88 4.50 -4.29 -9.60
C ALA A 88 5.00 -5.37 -8.61
N LEU A 89 4.88 -6.64 -8.99
CA LEU A 89 5.26 -7.80 -8.17
C LEU A 89 6.77 -8.11 -8.23
N PHE A 90 7.40 -8.05 -9.40
CA PHE A 90 8.78 -8.53 -9.58
C PHE A 90 9.85 -7.43 -9.56
N VAL A 91 9.52 -6.18 -9.86
CA VAL A 91 10.51 -5.10 -9.97
C VAL A 91 10.45 -4.17 -8.77
N VAL A 92 9.26 -3.69 -8.43
CA VAL A 92 9.11 -2.69 -7.37
C VAL A 92 9.24 -3.31 -5.97
N GLN A 93 8.78 -4.56 -5.82
CA GLN A 93 8.85 -5.30 -4.57
C GLN A 93 10.28 -5.56 -4.04
N PRO A 94 11.22 -6.17 -4.80
CA PRO A 94 12.57 -6.41 -4.29
C PRO A 94 13.35 -5.11 -4.03
N LEU A 95 13.01 -4.03 -4.73
CA LEU A 95 13.63 -2.72 -4.54
C LEU A 95 13.35 -2.13 -3.15
N MET A 96 12.20 -2.46 -2.53
CA MET A 96 11.91 -2.08 -1.15
C MET A 96 12.81 -2.75 -0.12
N LEU A 97 13.13 -4.02 -0.33
CA LEU A 97 13.95 -4.81 0.61
C LEU A 97 15.40 -4.33 0.64
N GLN A 98 15.91 -3.78 -0.45
CA GLN A 98 17.32 -3.39 -0.57
C GLN A 98 17.65 -1.98 -0.07
N ARG A 99 16.68 -1.07 0.07
CA ARG A 99 16.94 0.32 0.49
C ARG A 99 16.15 0.70 1.75
N PRO A 100 16.74 0.52 2.96
CA PRO A 100 16.01 0.77 4.19
C PRO A 100 15.80 2.25 4.58
N GLY A 101 15.81 3.15 3.60
CA GLY A 101 15.54 4.57 3.83
C GLY A 101 14.04 4.86 3.85
N SER A 102 13.55 5.60 4.86
CA SER A 102 12.10 5.87 5.02
C SER A 102 11.45 6.56 3.81
N GLN A 103 12.22 7.35 3.04
CA GLN A 103 11.73 7.94 1.79
C GLN A 103 11.63 6.91 0.67
N ALA A 104 12.64 6.04 0.48
CA ALA A 104 12.64 5.05 -0.60
C ALA A 104 11.50 4.03 -0.46
N VAL A 105 11.17 3.64 0.77
CA VAL A 105 10.02 2.77 1.08
C VAL A 105 8.71 3.45 0.69
N LEU A 106 8.52 4.73 1.07
CA LEU A 106 7.31 5.48 0.73
C LEU A 106 7.13 5.64 -0.79
N THR A 107 8.20 6.00 -1.51
CA THR A 107 8.14 6.19 -2.96
C THR A 107 7.82 4.90 -3.69
N SER A 108 8.41 3.79 -3.27
CA SER A 108 8.14 2.48 -3.87
C SER A 108 6.70 2.02 -3.58
N LEU A 109 6.16 2.34 -2.40
CA LEU A 109 4.75 2.06 -2.04
C LEU A 109 3.78 2.86 -2.90
N LEU A 110 4.07 4.14 -3.12
CA LEU A 110 3.29 4.99 -4.01
C LEU A 110 3.35 4.48 -5.45
N MET A 111 4.50 3.97 -5.88
CA MET A 111 4.67 3.37 -7.21
C MET A 111 3.82 2.09 -7.35
N GLN A 112 3.84 1.20 -6.35
CA GLN A 112 3.01 -0.01 -6.33
C GLN A 112 1.51 0.32 -6.29
N ALA A 113 1.13 1.28 -5.47
CA ALA A 113 -0.22 1.81 -5.40
C ALA A 113 -0.70 2.32 -6.76
N ALA A 114 0.13 3.12 -7.43
CA ALA A 114 -0.18 3.66 -8.76
C ALA A 114 -0.34 2.54 -9.80
N LEU A 115 0.53 1.53 -9.78
CA LEU A 115 0.45 0.38 -10.69
C LEU A 115 -0.82 -0.45 -10.43
N ALA A 116 -1.17 -0.69 -9.16
CA ALA A 116 -2.37 -1.42 -8.77
C ALA A 116 -3.66 -0.69 -9.20
N VAL A 117 -3.69 0.65 -9.12
CA VAL A 117 -4.81 1.47 -9.59
C VAL A 117 -4.83 1.59 -11.12
N GLY A 118 -3.69 1.46 -11.79
CA GLY A 118 -3.62 1.47 -13.25
C GLY A 118 -4.45 0.35 -13.91
N ILE A 119 -4.50 -0.83 -13.30
CA ILE A 119 -5.26 -1.98 -13.80
C ILE A 119 -6.79 -1.70 -13.87
N PRO A 120 -7.47 -1.26 -12.79
CA PRO A 120 -8.89 -0.91 -12.88
C PRO A 120 -9.16 0.31 -13.76
N VAL A 121 -8.21 1.26 -13.90
CA VAL A 121 -8.34 2.36 -14.87
C VAL A 121 -8.36 1.85 -16.31
N LEU A 122 -7.53 0.85 -16.65
CA LEU A 122 -7.60 0.16 -17.94
C LEU A 122 -8.97 -0.52 -18.15
N GLY A 123 -9.52 -1.12 -17.10
CA GLY A 123 -10.89 -1.65 -17.10
C GLY A 123 -11.97 -0.59 -17.36
N LEU A 124 -11.81 0.61 -16.78
CA LEU A 124 -12.71 1.74 -17.00
C LEU A 124 -12.66 2.23 -18.45
N LEU A 125 -11.46 2.32 -19.04
CA LEU A 125 -11.29 2.70 -20.44
C LEU A 125 -11.98 1.69 -21.36
N LEU A 126 -11.82 0.39 -21.10
CA LEU A 126 -12.53 -0.67 -21.81
C LEU A 126 -14.04 -0.55 -21.67
N TYR A 127 -14.56 -0.21 -20.49
CA TYR A 127 -15.99 0.03 -20.29
C TYR A 127 -16.51 1.14 -21.21
N PHE A 128 -15.82 2.28 -21.29
CA PHE A 128 -16.25 3.37 -22.17
C PHE A 128 -16.13 3.05 -23.66
N MET A 129 -15.15 2.23 -24.05
CA MET A 129 -14.94 1.86 -25.46
C MET A 129 -15.91 0.77 -25.95
N LEU A 130 -16.20 -0.22 -25.10
CA LEU A 130 -16.97 -1.43 -25.46
C LEU A 130 -18.39 -1.42 -24.90
N GLY A 131 -18.72 -0.54 -23.96
CA GLY A 131 -20.01 -0.54 -23.26
C GLY A 131 -20.25 -1.79 -22.41
N SER A 132 -19.18 -2.45 -21.95
CA SER A 132 -19.27 -3.76 -21.29
C SER A 132 -18.79 -3.71 -19.84
N VAL A 133 -19.73 -3.81 -18.91
CA VAL A 133 -19.47 -3.89 -17.46
C VAL A 133 -18.67 -5.14 -17.10
N LYS A 134 -18.83 -6.25 -17.85
CA LYS A 134 -18.15 -7.52 -17.57
C LYS A 134 -16.63 -7.35 -17.53
N TRP A 135 -16.07 -6.64 -18.51
CA TRP A 135 -14.62 -6.40 -18.58
C TRP A 135 -14.14 -5.47 -17.47
N PHE A 136 -14.90 -4.42 -17.15
CA PHE A 136 -14.59 -3.55 -16.01
C PHE A 136 -14.47 -4.33 -14.71
N VAL A 137 -15.43 -5.21 -14.40
CA VAL A 137 -15.42 -6.02 -13.18
C VAL A 137 -14.21 -6.95 -13.12
N ILE A 138 -13.83 -7.57 -14.24
CA ILE A 138 -12.65 -8.45 -14.32
C ILE A 138 -11.37 -7.67 -14.01
N PHE A 139 -11.18 -6.51 -14.63
CA PHE A 139 -10.00 -5.68 -14.39
C PHE A 139 -9.98 -5.09 -12.97
N LEU A 140 -11.15 -4.74 -12.43
CA LEU A 140 -11.29 -4.31 -11.04
C LEU A 140 -10.87 -5.43 -10.08
N ALA A 141 -11.34 -6.65 -10.30
CA ALA A 141 -10.97 -7.82 -9.52
C ALA A 141 -9.45 -8.13 -9.63
N ALA A 142 -8.88 -8.03 -10.82
CA ALA A 142 -7.45 -8.22 -11.03
C ALA A 142 -6.60 -7.16 -10.29
N GLY A 143 -7.01 -5.88 -10.33
CA GLY A 143 -6.39 -4.81 -9.58
C GLY A 143 -6.44 -5.03 -8.07
N TRP A 144 -7.61 -5.45 -7.57
CA TRP A 144 -7.79 -5.80 -6.16
C TRP A 144 -6.93 -6.99 -5.73
N LEU A 145 -6.77 -8.00 -6.59
CA LEU A 145 -5.93 -9.15 -6.31
C LEU A 145 -4.46 -8.75 -6.17
N VAL A 146 -3.94 -7.96 -7.12
CA VAL A 146 -2.57 -7.41 -7.05
C VAL A 146 -2.40 -6.57 -5.79
N PHE A 147 -3.37 -5.69 -5.50
CA PHE A 147 -3.35 -4.86 -4.30
C PHE A 147 -3.32 -5.67 -3.00
N THR A 148 -4.11 -6.73 -2.91
CA THR A 148 -4.19 -7.59 -1.72
C THR A 148 -2.90 -8.40 -1.53
N VAL A 149 -2.34 -8.94 -2.61
CA VAL A 149 -1.05 -9.65 -2.56
C VAL A 149 0.06 -8.73 -2.07
N ILE A 150 0.10 -7.50 -2.58
CA ILE A 150 1.06 -6.47 -2.12
C ILE A 150 0.80 -6.14 -0.65
N GLY A 151 -0.45 -5.91 -0.25
CA GLY A 151 -0.83 -5.56 1.12
C GLY A 151 -0.47 -6.63 2.15
N LEU A 152 -0.72 -7.91 1.86
CA LEU A 152 -0.36 -9.04 2.72
C LEU A 152 1.17 -9.13 2.91
N ARG A 153 1.92 -9.03 1.81
CA ARG A 153 3.39 -9.03 1.85
C ARG A 153 3.95 -7.82 2.58
N LEU A 154 3.26 -6.68 2.50
CA LEU A 154 3.62 -5.47 3.22
C LEU A 154 3.47 -5.65 4.73
N ALA A 155 2.40 -6.32 5.17
CA ALA A 155 2.20 -6.62 6.59
C ALA A 155 3.33 -7.50 7.15
N ASP A 156 3.75 -8.51 6.39
CA ASP A 156 4.87 -9.38 6.74
C ASP A 156 6.19 -8.58 6.83
N THR A 157 6.45 -7.72 5.84
CA THR A 157 7.66 -6.89 5.83
C THR A 157 7.66 -5.82 6.90
N ILE A 158 6.51 -5.25 7.28
CA ILE A 158 6.41 -4.30 8.40
C ILE A 158 6.78 -5.00 9.71
N ALA A 159 6.36 -6.24 9.93
CA ALA A 159 6.74 -6.99 11.13
C ALA A 159 8.26 -7.22 11.22
N GLU A 160 8.91 -7.55 10.11
CA GLU A 160 10.38 -7.66 10.04
C GLU A 160 11.08 -6.29 10.17
N TYR A 161 10.48 -5.23 9.60
CA TYR A 161 11.00 -3.87 9.70
C TYR A 161 10.93 -3.32 11.11
N GLU A 162 9.84 -3.60 11.83
CA GLU A 162 9.69 -3.25 13.24
C GLU A 162 10.80 -3.91 14.07
N GLN A 163 11.13 -5.17 13.80
CA GLN A 163 12.25 -5.85 14.46
C GLN A 163 13.60 -5.21 14.13
N ARG A 164 13.85 -4.84 12.87
CA ARG A 164 15.10 -4.15 12.47
C ARG A 164 15.20 -2.74 13.05
N LEU A 165 14.11 -1.98 13.04
CA LEU A 165 14.05 -0.64 13.65
C LEU A 165 14.30 -0.68 15.17
N VAL A 166 13.77 -1.71 15.85
CA VAL A 166 14.07 -1.95 17.26
C VAL A 166 15.57 -2.21 17.46
N ALA A 167 16.19 -3.03 16.61
CA ALA A 167 17.62 -3.32 16.69
C ALA A 167 18.51 -2.10 16.40
N GLU A 168 18.18 -1.29 15.38
CA GLU A 168 18.92 -0.05 15.07
C GLU A 168 18.81 1.00 16.17
N MET A 169 17.61 1.17 16.76
CA MET A 169 17.39 2.10 17.88
C MET A 169 18.13 1.67 19.15
N GLU A 170 18.27 0.36 19.40
CA GLU A 170 19.12 -0.17 20.47
C GLU A 170 20.59 0.11 20.20
N GLN A 171 21.07 -0.10 18.98
CA GLN A 171 22.45 0.22 18.59
C GLN A 171 22.74 1.71 18.72
N GLN A 172 21.82 2.60 18.31
CA GLN A 172 21.98 4.04 18.49
C GLN A 172 22.00 4.44 19.98
N LYS A 173 21.15 3.83 20.83
CA LYS A 173 21.21 4.07 22.28
C LYS A 173 22.51 3.56 22.90
N LEU A 174 23.05 2.44 22.43
CA LEU A 174 24.35 1.93 22.87
C LEU A 174 25.49 2.85 22.43
N GLN A 175 25.46 3.35 21.19
CA GLN A 175 26.42 4.32 20.69
C GLN A 175 26.35 5.66 21.42
N GLN A 176 25.14 6.17 21.73
CA GLN A 176 24.96 7.36 22.55
C GLN A 176 25.44 7.16 23.99
N LYS A 177 25.20 5.99 24.60
CA LYS A 177 25.77 5.66 25.92
C LYS A 177 27.30 5.53 25.90
N GLN A 178 27.89 5.16 24.77
CA GLN A 178 29.35 5.18 24.58
C GLN A 178 29.90 6.58 24.29
N GLN A 179 29.07 7.55 23.91
CA GLN A 179 29.47 8.90 23.53
C GLN A 179 29.20 10.01 24.58
N GLY A 180 28.90 9.69 25.84
CA GLY A 180 29.07 10.68 26.94
C GLY A 180 28.33 10.34 28.24
N PRO A 181 28.82 10.81 29.41
CA PRO A 181 29.22 12.20 29.59
C PRO A 181 30.72 12.43 29.88
N GLN A 182 31.33 13.37 29.15
CA GLN A 182 32.38 14.24 29.72
C GLN A 182 31.70 15.46 30.34
#